data_AF-A0AAN7H3J9-F1
#
_entry.id   AF-A0AAN7H3J9-F1
#
_cell.length_a   1.000
_cell.length_b   1.000
_cell.length_c   1.000
_cell.angle_alpha   90.00
_cell.angle_beta   90.00
_cell.angle_gamma   90.00
#
_symmetry.space_group_name_H-M   'P 1'
#
loop_
_entity.id
_entity.type
_entity.pdbx_description
1 polymer ?
#
loop_
_entity_poly.entity_id
_entity_poly.type
_entity_poly.pdbx_seq_one_letter_code
_entity_poly.pdbx_strand_id
1 'polypeptide(L)'
;MASTAEDTPFIITTSLAKPDAKTRRLIRSHVMRGKNAGKFRNSNTWRGSHCQPPEDQVLVSPNEGWEVTTPHRIASGLSLYAFGKEGKEPYIVDLVYRAFTIVKPATYTLQDITIDSPQDNFFCFANLTDNPGILHSMVFAAQAFHDMIRGHSYGPVAQLHLGKALHHLQKSLDNRKEAIKLTTIVVVSSLAIAAVITGDLTTTSKHMDGLRRIVELRGGLQSLGPGSLIAHKARVIDLVLAMGLGTNLSFFRDEDISWSPQIAHGRAATRFPQLRPVFQGRPRPDPRLLNVWADLREFSKLVNEATARGAKVTSELSSCLTTSVPHRLLCLLPGPDEPPASLHELLRLCMLAYAKMLLVKLGGLGRKMTALAGRLETVLSAWHSGLQASGVKGQDGVLKLLLWASVVASVSIFEDAKTEWLAEILQQNLCLLGLQTWDKTRAVLKEFLWIDVVFDGPGERLFLEVLRSTGSVLGKDLVYQC
;
A
#
# COMPACT_ATOMS: atom_id res chain seq x y z
N MET A 1 -28.01 -57.80 -17.95
CA MET A 1 -26.83 -58.59 -18.39
C MET A 1 -25.60 -57.78 -18.07
N ALA A 2 -24.67 -58.37 -17.32
CA ALA A 2 -23.49 -57.70 -16.79
C ALA A 2 -22.59 -57.14 -17.91
N SER A 3 -22.27 -55.85 -17.85
CA SER A 3 -21.20 -55.25 -18.64
C SER A 3 -19.92 -55.35 -17.82
N THR A 4 -19.14 -56.39 -18.09
CA THR A 4 -17.78 -56.56 -17.58
C THR A 4 -16.93 -55.35 -17.96
N ALA A 5 -16.33 -54.68 -16.97
CA ALA A 5 -15.23 -53.76 -17.22
C ALA A 5 -14.12 -54.53 -17.94
N GLU A 6 -13.81 -54.15 -19.19
CA GLU A 6 -12.66 -54.71 -19.91
C GLU A 6 -11.39 -54.26 -19.15
N ASP A 7 -10.82 -55.16 -18.35
CA ASP A 7 -9.48 -54.98 -17.78
C ASP A 7 -8.49 -54.76 -18.93
N THR A 8 -8.04 -53.51 -19.11
CA THR A 8 -6.98 -53.19 -20.07
C THR A 8 -5.65 -53.71 -19.53
N PRO A 9 -4.98 -54.67 -20.20
CA PRO A 9 -3.75 -55.25 -19.67
C PRO A 9 -2.60 -54.24 -19.74
N PHE A 10 -1.88 -54.04 -18.63
CA PHE A 10 -0.63 -53.29 -18.60
C PHE A 10 0.45 -54.06 -19.36
N ILE A 11 1.01 -53.46 -20.41
CA ILE A 11 2.07 -54.07 -21.21
C ILE A 11 3.42 -53.62 -20.65
N ILE A 12 4.18 -54.55 -20.06
CA ILE A 12 5.54 -54.31 -19.58
C ILE A 12 6.53 -54.82 -20.63
N THR A 13 7.26 -53.92 -21.29
CA THR A 13 8.36 -54.26 -22.20
C THR A 13 9.70 -53.85 -21.60
N THR A 14 10.51 -54.83 -21.20
CA THR A 14 11.84 -54.63 -20.59
C THR A 14 12.99 -54.73 -21.59
N SER A 15 12.72 -54.87 -22.89
CA SER A 15 13.74 -54.91 -23.95
C SER A 15 13.43 -53.94 -25.09
N LEU A 16 14.47 -53.49 -25.80
CA LEU A 16 14.37 -52.63 -27.00
C LEU A 16 13.80 -53.38 -28.23
N ALA A 17 13.41 -54.65 -28.09
CA ALA A 17 12.83 -55.42 -29.18
C ALA A 17 11.39 -54.97 -29.49
N LYS A 18 11.01 -54.99 -30.77
CA LYS A 18 9.67 -54.61 -31.20
C LYS A 18 8.62 -55.57 -30.58
N PRO A 19 7.52 -55.06 -30.00
CA PRO A 19 6.46 -55.91 -29.47
C PRO A 19 5.86 -56.80 -30.56
N ASP A 20 5.32 -57.95 -30.16
CA ASP A 20 4.70 -58.91 -31.07
C ASP A 20 3.49 -58.30 -31.81
N ALA A 21 3.06 -58.97 -32.87
CA ALA A 21 2.01 -58.44 -33.75
C ALA A 21 0.66 -58.23 -33.02
N LYS A 22 0.34 -59.05 -32.01
CA LYS A 22 -0.92 -58.97 -31.27
C LYS A 22 -0.93 -57.76 -30.35
N THR A 23 0.16 -57.53 -29.60
CA THR A 23 0.33 -56.36 -28.74
C THR A 23 0.33 -55.06 -29.54
N ARG A 24 1.02 -55.02 -30.70
CA ARG A 24 0.98 -53.85 -31.58
C ARG A 24 -0.43 -53.54 -32.11
N ARG A 25 -1.24 -54.57 -32.37
CA ARG A 25 -2.63 -54.40 -32.83
C ARG A 25 -3.51 -53.81 -31.71
N LEU A 26 -3.34 -54.29 -30.48
CA LEU A 26 -4.03 -53.78 -29.29
C LEU A 26 -3.68 -52.30 -29.03
N ILE A 27 -2.39 -51.95 -29.08
CA ILE A 27 -1.93 -50.57 -28.93
C ILE A 27 -2.55 -49.68 -30.02
N ARG A 28 -2.56 -50.12 -31.28
CA ARG A 28 -3.16 -49.36 -32.38
C ARG A 28 -4.67 -49.18 -32.22
N SER A 29 -5.42 -50.21 -31.83
CA SER A 29 -6.86 -50.06 -31.61
C SER A 29 -7.16 -49.08 -30.48
N HIS A 30 -6.32 -49.05 -29.45
CA HIS A 30 -6.50 -48.13 -28.33
C HIS A 30 -6.12 -46.68 -28.66
N VAL A 31 -5.02 -46.47 -29.39
CA VAL A 31 -4.56 -45.13 -29.81
C VAL A 31 -5.48 -44.49 -30.85
N MET A 32 -6.21 -45.30 -31.63
CA MET A 32 -7.13 -44.82 -32.66
C MET A 32 -8.57 -44.61 -32.16
N ARG A 33 -8.93 -45.06 -30.95
CA ARG A 33 -10.21 -44.72 -30.32
C ARG A 33 -10.24 -43.20 -30.05
N GLY A 34 -11.24 -42.51 -30.60
CA GLY A 34 -11.40 -41.05 -30.48
C GLY A 34 -10.79 -40.20 -31.62
N LYS A 35 -9.76 -40.69 -32.32
CA LYS A 35 -9.19 -39.97 -33.49
C LYS A 35 -9.98 -40.13 -34.79
N ASN A 36 -10.90 -41.10 -34.84
CA ASN A 36 -11.82 -41.31 -35.96
C ASN A 36 -13.22 -40.70 -35.71
N ALA A 37 -13.43 -39.96 -34.62
CA ALA A 37 -14.61 -39.12 -34.44
C ALA A 37 -14.49 -37.90 -35.38
N GLY A 38 -15.27 -37.90 -36.45
CA GLY A 38 -15.10 -37.06 -37.64
C GLY A 38 -14.90 -35.57 -37.38
N LYS A 39 -14.09 -34.95 -38.25
CA LYS A 39 -13.93 -33.49 -38.38
C LYS A 39 -15.30 -32.82 -38.55
N PHE A 40 -15.67 -31.94 -37.62
CA PHE A 40 -16.82 -31.07 -37.80
C PHE A 40 -16.60 -30.16 -39.02
N ARG A 41 -17.56 -30.20 -39.94
CA ARG A 41 -17.56 -29.46 -41.20
C ARG A 41 -18.20 -28.09 -40.93
N ASN A 42 -17.42 -27.02 -40.95
CA ASN A 42 -17.94 -25.65 -40.90
C ASN A 42 -18.76 -25.37 -42.17
N SER A 43 -20.06 -25.09 -42.01
CA SER A 43 -20.86 -24.43 -43.04
C SER A 43 -21.60 -23.25 -42.42
N ASN A 44 -21.10 -22.05 -42.74
CA ASN A 44 -21.84 -20.81 -42.66
C ASN A 44 -23.05 -20.88 -43.59
N THR A 45 -24.26 -20.76 -43.04
CA THR A 45 -25.40 -20.22 -43.81
C THR A 45 -26.37 -19.51 -42.87
N TRP A 46 -26.42 -18.19 -43.04
CA TRP A 46 -27.48 -17.32 -42.56
C TRP A 46 -28.76 -17.57 -43.35
N ARG A 47 -29.91 -17.75 -42.67
CA ARG A 47 -31.20 -17.13 -43.04
C ARG A 47 -32.22 -17.32 -41.93
N GLY A 48 -32.91 -16.24 -41.56
CA GLY A 48 -33.98 -16.27 -40.57
C GLY A 48 -35.29 -16.82 -41.12
N SER A 49 -36.17 -17.27 -40.22
CA SER A 49 -37.61 -17.10 -40.32
C SER A 49 -38.27 -17.35 -38.96
N HIS A 50 -39.31 -16.56 -38.66
CA HIS A 50 -40.20 -16.69 -37.51
C HIS A 50 -41.04 -17.98 -37.58
N CYS A 51 -41.35 -18.59 -36.43
CA CYS A 51 -42.71 -18.87 -35.90
C CYS A 51 -42.72 -20.01 -34.86
N GLN A 52 -43.35 -19.67 -33.74
CA GLN A 52 -43.83 -20.33 -32.50
C GLN A 52 -44.01 -21.87 -32.36
N PRO A 53 -44.15 -22.36 -31.10
CA PRO A 53 -43.79 -23.71 -30.65
C PRO A 53 -44.96 -24.70 -30.61
N PRO A 54 -44.68 -26.01 -30.49
CA PRO A 54 -45.53 -26.92 -29.76
C PRO A 54 -44.84 -27.41 -28.48
N GLU A 55 -45.57 -27.31 -27.38
CA GLU A 55 -45.30 -28.03 -26.13
C GLU A 55 -45.23 -29.53 -26.40
N ASP A 56 -44.18 -30.20 -25.93
CA ASP A 56 -44.29 -31.60 -25.50
C ASP A 56 -43.12 -31.99 -24.58
N GLN A 57 -43.52 -32.20 -23.32
CA GLN A 57 -43.05 -33.21 -22.36
C GLN A 57 -41.54 -33.44 -22.27
N VAL A 58 -40.97 -32.78 -21.26
CA VAL A 58 -39.68 -33.07 -20.65
C VAL A 58 -39.60 -34.53 -20.20
N LEU A 59 -38.86 -35.36 -20.94
CA LEU A 59 -38.23 -36.57 -20.43
C LEU A 59 -36.73 -36.27 -20.28
N VAL A 60 -36.34 -35.78 -19.11
CA VAL A 60 -34.92 -35.68 -18.73
C VAL A 60 -34.37 -37.10 -18.62
N SER A 61 -33.65 -37.55 -19.64
CA SER A 61 -32.65 -38.60 -19.47
C SER A 61 -31.41 -37.96 -18.82
N PRO A 62 -30.84 -38.52 -17.76
CA PRO A 62 -29.62 -37.97 -17.16
C PRO A 62 -28.50 -38.13 -18.19
N ASN A 63 -28.07 -37.02 -18.76
CA ASN A 63 -26.87 -36.97 -19.58
C ASN A 63 -25.71 -37.13 -18.60
N GLU A 64 -25.07 -38.31 -18.57
CA GLU A 64 -23.79 -38.55 -17.89
C GLU A 64 -22.71 -37.69 -18.57
N GLY A 65 -22.74 -36.39 -18.29
CA GLY A 65 -21.67 -35.47 -18.61
C GLY A 65 -20.50 -35.76 -17.68
N TRP A 66 -19.35 -36.10 -18.25
CA TRP A 66 -18.10 -36.15 -17.53
C TRP A 66 -17.82 -34.77 -16.92
N GLU A 67 -18.12 -34.60 -15.63
CA GLU A 67 -17.65 -33.46 -14.86
C GLU A 67 -16.13 -33.58 -14.74
N VAL A 68 -15.41 -32.72 -15.45
CA VAL A 68 -14.00 -32.50 -15.19
C VAL A 68 -13.91 -31.80 -13.83
N THR A 69 -13.90 -32.59 -12.77
CA THR A 69 -13.52 -32.12 -11.45
C THR A 69 -12.02 -31.86 -11.49
N THR A 70 -11.64 -30.59 -11.64
CA THR A 70 -10.25 -30.19 -11.41
C THR A 70 -9.85 -30.69 -10.02
N PRO A 71 -8.82 -31.54 -9.89
CA PRO A 71 -8.38 -32.03 -8.60
C PRO A 71 -8.17 -30.86 -7.64
N HIS A 72 -8.62 -30.99 -6.40
CA HIS A 72 -8.32 -30.01 -5.37
C HIS A 72 -6.80 -29.80 -5.33
N ARG A 73 -6.38 -28.54 -5.19
CA ARG A 73 -4.97 -28.16 -5.21
C ARG A 73 -4.22 -28.89 -4.09
N ILE A 74 -3.50 -29.96 -4.44
CA ILE A 74 -2.86 -30.89 -3.50
C ILE A 74 -1.72 -30.21 -2.72
N ALA A 75 -1.06 -29.22 -3.31
CA ALA A 75 -0.05 -28.40 -2.66
C ALA A 75 0.03 -26.99 -3.28
N SER A 76 0.47 -26.00 -2.50
CA SER A 76 0.77 -24.66 -3.03
C SER A 76 1.93 -24.74 -4.02
N GLY A 77 1.92 -23.94 -5.10
CA GLY A 77 3.07 -23.83 -5.99
C GLY A 77 4.36 -23.38 -5.26
N LEU A 78 4.22 -22.76 -4.09
CA LEU A 78 5.32 -22.40 -3.20
C LEU A 78 5.99 -23.61 -2.53
N SER A 79 5.32 -24.75 -2.42
CA SER A 79 5.91 -25.99 -1.89
C SER A 79 7.02 -26.55 -2.79
N LEU A 80 7.07 -26.12 -4.06
CA LEU A 80 8.15 -26.45 -5.00
C LEU A 80 9.43 -25.64 -4.72
N TYR A 81 9.31 -24.50 -4.04
CA TYR A 81 10.45 -23.72 -3.59
C TYR A 81 10.89 -24.24 -2.23
N ALA A 82 11.86 -25.15 -2.23
CA ALA A 82 12.56 -25.49 -1.00
C ALA A 82 13.38 -24.26 -0.59
N PHE A 83 12.98 -23.53 0.46
CA PHE A 83 13.71 -22.39 1.03
C PHE A 83 14.98 -22.87 1.77
N GLY A 84 15.82 -23.64 1.08
CA GLY A 84 17.01 -24.27 1.62
C GLY A 84 16.71 -25.26 2.76
N LYS A 85 17.70 -25.45 3.63
CA LYS A 85 17.59 -26.35 4.80
C LYS A 85 16.71 -25.76 5.92
N GLU A 86 16.54 -24.44 5.96
CA GLU A 86 15.97 -23.70 7.09
C GLU A 86 14.49 -23.30 6.90
N GLY A 87 13.88 -23.55 5.74
CA GLY A 87 12.47 -23.29 5.48
C GLY A 87 11.67 -24.53 5.08
N LYS A 88 11.87 -25.64 5.80
CA LYS A 88 11.17 -26.90 5.55
C LYS A 88 9.80 -26.96 6.23
N GLU A 89 9.60 -26.15 7.25
CA GLU A 89 8.39 -26.14 8.05
C GLU A 89 7.22 -25.50 7.28
N PRO A 90 6.03 -26.13 7.23
CA PRO A 90 4.90 -25.63 6.45
C PRO A 90 4.46 -24.20 6.81
N TYR A 91 4.57 -23.81 8.08
CA TYR A 91 4.21 -22.47 8.53
C TYR A 91 5.14 -21.38 7.97
N ILE A 92 6.39 -21.70 7.65
CA ILE A 92 7.34 -20.75 7.04
C ILE A 92 6.86 -20.39 5.63
N VAL A 93 6.41 -21.39 4.86
CA VAL A 93 5.86 -21.18 3.52
C VAL A 93 4.60 -20.31 3.57
N ASP A 94 3.73 -20.55 4.55
CA ASP A 94 2.54 -19.71 4.79
C ASP A 94 2.93 -18.27 5.15
N LEU A 95 3.90 -18.06 6.04
CA LEU A 95 4.36 -16.72 6.42
C LEU A 95 5.02 -15.98 5.25
N VAL A 96 5.81 -16.67 4.41
CA VAL A 96 6.36 -16.08 3.17
C VAL A 96 5.23 -15.68 2.22
N TYR A 97 4.22 -16.54 2.03
CA TYR A 97 3.06 -16.21 1.21
C TYR A 97 2.35 -14.95 1.75
N ARG A 98 2.07 -14.89 3.05
CA ARG A 98 1.43 -13.74 3.70
C ARG A 98 2.27 -12.47 3.62
N ALA A 99 3.60 -12.57 3.65
CA ALA A 99 4.47 -11.42 3.45
C ALA A 99 4.17 -10.71 2.12
N PHE A 100 3.98 -11.48 1.04
CA PHE A 100 3.68 -10.96 -0.29
C PHE A 100 2.22 -10.56 -0.48
N THR A 101 1.26 -11.34 0.05
CA THR A 101 -0.16 -11.16 -0.26
C THR A 101 -0.93 -10.35 0.78
N ILE A 102 -0.39 -10.16 1.98
CA ILE A 102 -1.06 -9.44 3.07
C ILE A 102 -0.22 -8.26 3.54
N VAL A 103 1.01 -8.51 4.00
CA VAL A 103 1.85 -7.47 4.62
C VAL A 103 2.20 -6.39 3.63
N LYS A 104 2.70 -6.76 2.45
CA LYS A 104 3.14 -5.83 1.42
C LYS A 104 2.00 -4.90 0.93
N PRO A 105 0.81 -5.40 0.52
CA PRO A 105 -0.33 -4.55 0.15
C PRO A 105 -0.83 -3.68 1.30
N ALA A 106 -0.86 -4.23 2.52
CA ALA A 106 -1.27 -3.45 3.70
C ALA A 106 -0.28 -2.34 4.05
N THR A 107 0.98 -2.41 3.61
CA THR A 107 2.00 -1.41 3.96
C THR A 107 2.08 -0.27 2.94
N TYR A 108 1.80 -0.50 1.65
CA TYR A 108 2.15 0.46 0.58
C TYR A 108 0.96 0.79 -0.35
N THR A 109 0.28 1.93 -0.11
CA THR A 109 -0.85 2.39 -0.94
C THR A 109 -0.50 2.52 -2.43
N LEU A 110 0.71 3.01 -2.75
CA LEU A 110 1.11 3.26 -4.13
C LEU A 110 1.08 2.00 -5.02
N GLN A 111 1.19 0.80 -4.48
CA GLN A 111 1.13 -0.44 -5.27
C GLN A 111 -0.28 -0.72 -5.81
N ASP A 112 -1.31 -0.29 -5.09
CA ASP A 112 -2.69 -0.47 -5.52
C ASP A 112 -3.04 0.44 -6.71
N ILE A 113 -2.42 1.63 -6.75
CA ILE A 113 -2.74 2.68 -7.74
C ILE A 113 -1.71 2.83 -8.87
N THR A 114 -0.57 2.14 -8.80
CA THR A 114 0.53 2.23 -9.78
C THR A 114 0.68 0.91 -10.56
N ILE A 115 1.01 1.00 -11.84
CA ILE A 115 1.41 -0.15 -12.65
C ILE A 115 2.67 -0.76 -12.03
N ASP A 116 2.66 -2.08 -11.81
CA ASP A 116 3.82 -2.78 -11.27
C ASP A 116 5.02 -2.59 -12.18
N SER A 117 6.14 -2.13 -11.59
CA SER A 117 7.42 -2.13 -12.30
C SER A 117 7.88 -3.59 -12.47
N PRO A 118 8.34 -4.00 -13.67
CA PRO A 118 8.80 -5.36 -13.94
C PRO A 118 10.02 -5.81 -13.09
N GLN A 119 10.59 -4.93 -12.27
CA GLN A 119 11.87 -5.13 -11.57
C GLN A 119 11.74 -5.19 -10.04
N ASP A 120 10.66 -5.76 -9.50
CA ASP A 120 10.54 -5.99 -8.05
C ASP A 120 11.40 -7.19 -7.59
N ASN A 121 12.71 -6.98 -7.55
CA ASN A 121 13.71 -7.99 -7.17
C ASN A 121 14.09 -7.97 -5.68
N PHE A 122 13.45 -7.13 -4.85
CA PHE A 122 13.82 -6.98 -3.43
C PHE A 122 13.63 -8.29 -2.66
N PHE A 123 12.62 -9.07 -3.02
CA PHE A 123 12.43 -10.44 -2.56
C PHE A 123 12.16 -11.39 -3.72
N CYS A 124 13.20 -11.73 -4.47
CA CYS A 124 13.13 -12.84 -5.43
C CYS A 124 13.14 -14.19 -4.69
N PHE A 125 12.33 -15.16 -5.12
CA PHE A 125 12.31 -16.52 -4.55
C PHE A 125 13.68 -17.21 -4.59
N ALA A 126 14.51 -16.90 -5.60
CA ALA A 126 15.89 -17.38 -5.66
C ALA A 126 16.72 -16.86 -4.47
N ASN A 127 16.61 -15.57 -4.14
CA ASN A 127 17.32 -14.96 -3.00
C ASN A 127 16.88 -15.54 -1.65
N LEU A 128 15.60 -15.89 -1.50
CA LEU A 128 15.08 -16.54 -0.28
C LEU A 128 15.63 -17.95 -0.09
N THR A 129 15.94 -18.64 -1.19
CA THR A 129 16.49 -20.00 -1.17
C THR A 129 17.97 -20.00 -0.81
N ASP A 130 18.73 -19.07 -1.39
CA ASP A 130 20.19 -19.02 -1.25
C ASP A 130 20.65 -18.24 0.00
N ASN A 131 19.79 -17.40 0.58
CA ASN A 131 20.14 -16.57 1.73
C ASN A 131 19.17 -16.77 2.92
N PRO A 132 19.54 -17.63 3.89
CA PRO A 132 18.73 -17.87 5.09
C PRO A 132 18.42 -16.61 5.92
N GLY A 133 19.33 -15.62 5.91
CA GLY A 133 19.09 -14.34 6.58
C GLY A 133 17.90 -13.59 6.00
N ILE A 134 17.77 -13.55 4.66
CA ILE A 134 16.62 -12.92 3.99
C ILE A 134 15.34 -13.66 4.35
N LEU A 135 15.34 -15.00 4.25
CA LEU A 135 14.18 -15.82 4.62
C LEU A 135 13.71 -15.51 6.05
N HIS A 136 14.60 -15.59 7.04
CA HIS A 136 14.22 -15.38 8.43
C HIS A 136 13.83 -13.93 8.73
N SER A 137 14.44 -12.94 8.08
CA SER A 137 14.01 -11.55 8.22
C SER A 137 12.62 -11.30 7.66
N MET A 138 12.26 -11.95 6.54
CA MET A 138 10.91 -11.88 5.96
C MET A 138 9.88 -12.58 6.85
N VAL A 139 10.17 -13.79 7.30
CA VAL A 139 9.27 -14.57 8.16
C VAL A 139 9.03 -13.83 9.48
N PHE A 140 10.08 -13.25 10.05
CA PHE A 140 9.96 -12.36 11.20
C PHE A 140 9.04 -11.18 10.91
N ALA A 141 9.26 -10.42 9.83
CA ALA A 141 8.44 -9.27 9.48
C ALA A 141 6.95 -9.65 9.31
N ALA A 142 6.67 -10.80 8.67
CA ALA A 142 5.31 -11.29 8.50
C ALA A 142 4.63 -11.67 9.81
N GLN A 143 5.35 -12.37 10.70
CA GLN A 143 4.81 -12.72 12.00
C GLN A 143 4.65 -11.48 12.90
N ALA A 144 5.62 -10.55 12.88
CA ALA A 144 5.58 -9.29 13.60
C ALA A 144 4.36 -8.44 13.22
N PHE A 145 4.07 -8.34 11.92
CA PHE A 145 2.88 -7.67 11.42
C PHE A 145 1.58 -8.31 11.96
N HIS A 146 1.53 -9.64 11.96
CA HIS A 146 0.37 -10.38 12.46
C HIS A 146 0.17 -10.25 13.98
N ASP A 147 1.27 -10.30 14.74
CA ASP A 147 1.26 -10.09 16.20
C ASP A 147 0.78 -8.66 16.52
N MET A 148 1.26 -7.66 15.77
CA MET A 148 0.85 -6.26 15.91
C MET A 148 -0.63 -6.03 15.65
N ILE A 149 -1.20 -6.59 14.57
CA ILE A 149 -2.64 -6.45 14.27
C ILE A 149 -3.50 -6.99 15.43
N ARG A 150 -2.99 -7.98 16.17
CA ARG A 150 -3.64 -8.54 17.36
C ARG A 150 -3.36 -7.76 18.64
N GLY A 151 -2.60 -6.68 18.58
CA GLY A 151 -2.21 -5.88 19.73
C GLY A 151 -1.20 -6.57 20.65
N HIS A 152 -0.45 -7.55 20.15
CA HIS A 152 0.53 -8.31 20.93
C HIS A 152 1.98 -7.87 20.64
N SER A 153 2.84 -8.04 21.64
CA SER A 153 4.30 -8.04 21.44
C SER A 153 4.75 -9.24 20.58
N TYR A 154 6.00 -9.23 20.12
CA TYR A 154 6.57 -10.35 19.35
C TYR A 154 6.40 -11.69 20.06
N GLY A 155 5.63 -12.59 19.45
CA GLY A 155 5.43 -13.95 19.93
C GLY A 155 6.65 -14.85 19.71
N PRO A 156 6.62 -16.10 20.19
CA PRO A 156 7.76 -17.02 20.11
C PRO A 156 8.28 -17.25 18.69
N VAL A 157 7.38 -17.32 17.70
CA VAL A 157 7.75 -17.51 16.28
C VAL A 157 8.49 -16.28 15.74
N ALA A 158 8.00 -15.07 16.04
CA ALA A 158 8.66 -13.83 15.66
C ALA A 158 10.04 -13.73 16.29
N GLN A 159 10.14 -13.98 17.61
CA GLN A 159 11.42 -13.94 18.33
C GLN A 159 12.43 -14.97 17.81
N LEU A 160 11.98 -16.19 17.49
CA LEU A 160 12.83 -17.22 16.90
C LEU A 160 13.44 -16.75 15.57
N HIS A 161 12.59 -16.24 14.67
CA HIS A 161 13.05 -15.81 13.35
C HIS A 161 13.85 -14.50 13.39
N LEU A 162 13.56 -13.60 14.34
CA LEU A 162 14.40 -12.45 14.64
C LEU A 162 15.80 -12.91 15.07
N GLY A 163 15.89 -13.85 16.02
CA GLY A 163 17.16 -14.41 16.49
C GLY A 163 17.97 -15.05 15.35
N LYS A 164 17.33 -15.86 14.51
CA LYS A 164 17.98 -16.47 13.33
C LYS A 164 18.42 -15.43 12.31
N ALA A 165 17.60 -14.42 12.02
CA ALA A 165 17.95 -13.34 11.09
C ALA A 165 19.17 -12.55 11.59
N LEU A 166 19.21 -12.22 12.88
CA LEU A 166 20.34 -11.53 13.51
C LEU A 166 21.61 -12.39 13.50
N HIS A 167 21.49 -13.69 13.74
CA HIS A 167 22.63 -14.61 13.66
C HIS A 167 23.26 -14.65 12.26
N HIS A 168 22.44 -14.79 11.21
CA HIS A 168 22.93 -14.76 9.82
C HIS A 168 23.47 -13.39 9.42
N LEU A 169 22.84 -12.30 9.90
CA LEU A 169 23.34 -10.95 9.71
C LEU A 169 24.72 -10.78 10.33
N GLN A 170 24.92 -11.20 11.58
CA GLN A 170 26.20 -11.11 12.27
C GLN A 170 27.32 -11.84 11.51
N LYS A 171 27.05 -13.08 11.07
CA LYS A 171 27.99 -13.83 10.23
C LYS A 171 28.36 -13.10 8.94
N SER A 172 27.41 -12.39 8.33
CA SER A 172 27.69 -11.57 7.16
C SER A 172 28.51 -10.32 7.50
N LEU A 173 28.29 -9.71 8.66
CA LEU A 173 29.01 -8.49 9.07
C LEU A 173 30.45 -8.78 9.50
N ASP A 174 30.72 -9.97 10.04
CA ASP A 174 32.07 -10.42 10.43
C ASP A 174 33.02 -10.56 9.21
N ASN A 175 32.47 -10.68 8.00
CA ASN A 175 33.23 -10.70 6.75
C ASN A 175 33.03 -9.41 5.95
N ARG A 176 34.09 -8.62 5.80
CA ARG A 176 34.06 -7.33 5.08
C ARG A 176 33.48 -7.39 3.66
N LYS A 177 33.71 -8.48 2.91
CA LYS A 177 33.17 -8.64 1.55
C LYS A 177 31.68 -8.96 1.56
N GLU A 178 31.24 -9.76 2.54
CA GLU A 178 29.84 -10.12 2.69
C GLU A 178 29.03 -8.95 3.28
N ALA A 179 29.58 -8.18 4.21
CA ALA A 179 28.92 -7.09 4.92
C ALA A 179 28.30 -6.05 3.96
N ILE A 180 28.95 -5.78 2.83
CA ILE A 180 28.49 -4.79 1.84
C ILE A 180 27.63 -5.40 0.72
N LYS A 181 27.35 -6.72 0.74
CA LYS A 181 26.52 -7.36 -0.27
C LYS A 181 25.07 -6.90 -0.19
N LEU A 182 24.41 -6.98 -1.34
CA LEU A 182 23.00 -6.61 -1.48
C LEU A 182 22.10 -7.41 -0.54
N THR A 183 22.39 -8.70 -0.37
CA THR A 183 21.66 -9.61 0.52
C THR A 183 21.67 -9.12 1.97
N THR A 184 22.81 -8.62 2.45
CA THR A 184 22.98 -8.11 3.82
C THR A 184 22.20 -6.82 4.01
N ILE A 185 22.24 -5.94 3.00
CA ILE A 185 21.44 -4.70 2.99
C ILE A 185 19.93 -5.02 3.01
N VAL A 186 19.49 -6.06 2.29
CA VAL A 186 18.09 -6.54 2.32
C VAL A 186 17.70 -7.02 3.72
N VAL A 187 18.55 -7.79 4.40
CA VAL A 187 18.26 -8.26 5.77
C VAL A 187 18.09 -7.07 6.72
N VAL A 188 19.04 -6.13 6.73
CA VAL A 188 18.96 -4.93 7.59
C VAL A 188 17.73 -4.10 7.26
N SER A 189 17.44 -3.89 5.97
CA SER A 189 16.25 -3.17 5.53
C SER A 189 14.95 -3.86 5.95
N SER A 190 14.91 -5.19 5.92
CA SER A 190 13.74 -5.98 6.32
C SER A 190 13.49 -5.89 7.83
N LEU A 191 14.56 -5.91 8.65
CA LEU A 191 14.47 -5.69 10.09
C LEU A 191 14.02 -4.26 10.41
N ALA A 192 14.54 -3.26 9.70
CA ALA A 192 14.08 -1.88 9.83
C ALA A 192 12.59 -1.73 9.48
N ILE A 193 12.13 -2.34 8.37
CA ILE A 193 10.71 -2.33 7.98
C ILE A 193 9.85 -3.03 9.03
N ALA A 194 10.30 -4.14 9.61
CA ALA A 194 9.56 -4.82 10.67
C ALA A 194 9.40 -3.92 11.92
N ALA A 195 10.44 -3.17 12.29
CA ALA A 195 10.37 -2.19 13.38
C ALA A 195 9.47 -0.99 13.05
N VAL A 196 9.48 -0.52 11.79
CA VAL A 196 8.52 0.48 11.30
C VAL A 196 7.10 -0.06 11.41
N ILE A 197 6.89 -1.32 11.02
CA ILE A 197 5.59 -1.95 11.09
C ILE A 197 5.07 -1.87 12.53
N THR A 198 5.85 -2.34 13.50
CA THR A 198 5.42 -2.33 14.90
C THR A 198 5.44 -0.96 15.58
N GLY A 199 5.82 0.11 14.86
CA GLY A 199 5.90 1.46 15.39
C GLY A 199 7.04 1.68 16.37
N ASP A 200 8.03 0.78 16.42
CA ASP A 200 9.26 0.95 17.21
C ASP A 200 10.26 1.80 16.43
N LEU A 201 10.05 3.12 16.45
CA LEU A 201 10.92 4.08 15.77
C LEU A 201 12.33 4.14 16.37
N THR A 202 12.50 3.77 17.64
CA THR A 202 13.82 3.70 18.28
C THR A 202 14.65 2.56 17.68
N THR A 203 14.08 1.37 17.55
CA THR A 203 14.76 0.24 16.89
C THR A 203 14.92 0.48 15.40
N THR A 204 13.94 1.11 14.76
CA THR A 204 14.05 1.56 13.36
C THR A 204 15.27 2.45 13.16
N SER A 205 15.49 3.43 14.04
CA SER A 205 16.65 4.33 13.99
C SER A 205 17.97 3.57 14.07
N LYS A 206 18.10 2.59 14.98
CA LYS A 206 19.30 1.75 15.09
C LYS A 206 19.58 0.94 13.83
N HIS A 207 18.54 0.35 13.22
CA HIS A 207 18.70 -0.36 11.95
C HIS A 207 19.07 0.58 10.81
N MET A 208 18.54 1.80 10.82
CA MET A 208 18.85 2.84 9.85
C MET A 208 20.31 3.31 9.94
N ASP A 209 20.85 3.50 11.15
CA ASP A 209 22.28 3.82 11.35
C ASP A 209 23.19 2.73 10.75
N GLY A 210 22.87 1.47 11.02
CA GLY A 210 23.58 0.33 10.44
C GLY A 210 23.45 0.28 8.91
N LEU A 211 22.24 0.50 8.39
CA LEU A 211 21.97 0.53 6.95
C LEU A 211 22.77 1.61 6.24
N ARG A 212 22.74 2.84 6.78
CA ARG A 212 23.52 3.98 6.31
C ARG A 212 25.00 3.65 6.27
N ARG A 213 25.55 3.07 7.35
CA ARG A 213 26.96 2.71 7.42
C ARG A 213 27.36 1.70 6.34
N ILE A 214 26.55 0.67 6.11
CA ILE A 214 26.83 -0.34 5.08
C ILE A 214 26.78 0.29 3.67
N VAL A 215 25.79 1.14 3.41
CA VAL A 215 25.66 1.86 2.13
C VAL A 215 26.84 2.80 1.89
N GLU A 216 27.29 3.54 2.91
CA GLU A 216 28.49 4.37 2.83
C GLU A 216 29.73 3.54 2.48
N LEU A 217 29.94 2.41 3.17
CA LEU A 217 31.07 1.50 2.90
C LEU A 217 31.04 0.89 1.49
N ARG A 218 29.87 0.79 0.88
CA ARG A 218 29.68 0.33 -0.50
C ARG A 218 30.01 1.41 -1.55
N GLY A 219 30.12 2.68 -1.14
CA GLY A 219 30.33 3.82 -2.04
C GLY A 219 29.11 4.74 -2.18
N GLY A 220 28.19 4.70 -1.22
CA GLY A 220 27.00 5.55 -1.17
C GLY A 220 25.81 4.99 -1.94
N LEU A 221 24.68 5.70 -1.91
CA LEU A 221 23.41 5.20 -2.45
C LEU A 221 23.44 4.96 -3.96
N GLN A 222 24.24 5.74 -4.70
CA GLN A 222 24.41 5.59 -6.15
C GLN A 222 25.08 4.25 -6.53
N SER A 223 25.87 3.66 -5.62
CA SER A 223 26.51 2.34 -5.83
C SER A 223 25.51 1.18 -5.91
N LEU A 224 24.24 1.42 -5.56
CA LEU A 224 23.16 0.43 -5.66
C LEU A 224 22.53 0.38 -7.05
N GLY A 225 22.88 1.33 -7.93
CA GLY A 225 22.35 1.43 -9.29
C GLY A 225 21.05 2.24 -9.40
N PRO A 226 20.76 2.78 -10.60
CA PRO A 226 19.52 3.51 -10.86
C PRO A 226 18.30 2.60 -10.68
N GLY A 227 17.22 3.12 -10.09
CA GLY A 227 16.00 2.35 -9.84
C GLY A 227 16.11 1.28 -8.75
N SER A 228 17.21 1.26 -7.97
CA SER A 228 17.38 0.26 -6.91
C SER A 228 16.24 0.30 -5.89
N LEU A 229 15.52 -0.80 -5.76
CA LEU A 229 14.43 -0.93 -4.79
C LEU A 229 14.94 -0.88 -3.35
N ILE A 230 16.18 -1.29 -3.10
CA ILE A 230 16.82 -1.16 -1.79
C ILE A 230 17.05 0.31 -1.45
N ALA A 231 17.52 1.11 -2.41
CA ALA A 231 17.63 2.55 -2.21
C ALA A 231 16.27 3.19 -1.94
N HIS A 232 15.23 2.74 -2.64
CA HIS A 232 13.86 3.20 -2.39
C HIS A 232 13.38 2.83 -0.97
N LYS A 233 13.57 1.58 -0.52
CA LYS A 233 13.19 1.16 0.85
C LYS A 233 13.98 1.92 1.92
N ALA A 234 15.28 2.11 1.72
CA ALA A 234 16.13 2.89 2.61
C ALA A 234 15.60 4.34 2.76
N ARG A 235 15.22 4.99 1.65
CA ARG A 235 14.59 6.31 1.67
C ARG A 235 13.25 6.30 2.40
N VAL A 236 12.38 5.31 2.17
CA VAL A 236 11.10 5.23 2.89
C VAL A 236 11.30 5.11 4.40
N ILE A 237 12.26 4.31 4.85
CA ILE A 237 12.61 4.20 6.28
C ILE A 237 13.10 5.56 6.82
N ASP A 238 13.99 6.23 6.09
CA ASP A 238 14.49 7.57 6.42
C ASP A 238 13.36 8.60 6.56
N LEU A 239 12.41 8.59 5.62
CA LEU A 239 11.23 9.45 5.64
C LEU A 239 10.35 9.19 6.85
N VAL A 240 10.12 7.92 7.21
CA VAL A 240 9.35 7.55 8.41
C VAL A 240 10.03 8.07 9.68
N LEU A 241 11.36 7.96 9.79
CA LEU A 241 12.11 8.50 10.92
C LEU A 241 12.08 10.03 10.96
N ALA A 242 12.27 10.70 9.83
CA ALA A 242 12.24 12.15 9.75
C ALA A 242 10.86 12.72 10.10
N MET A 243 9.78 12.12 9.58
CA MET A 243 8.41 12.48 9.97
C MET A 243 8.13 12.13 11.44
N GLY A 244 8.64 11.00 11.91
CA GLY A 244 8.27 10.45 13.21
C GLY A 244 9.00 11.07 14.39
N LEU A 245 10.31 11.25 14.27
CA LEU A 245 11.19 11.76 15.32
C LEU A 245 11.63 13.20 15.07
N GLY A 246 11.33 13.78 13.90
CA GLY A 246 11.78 15.11 13.53
C GLY A 246 13.28 15.18 13.21
N THR A 247 13.89 14.05 12.86
CA THR A 247 15.31 13.98 12.50
C THR A 247 15.56 14.50 11.09
N ASN A 248 16.80 14.88 10.79
CA ASN A 248 17.23 15.17 9.43
C ASN A 248 17.28 13.88 8.60
N LEU A 249 17.13 14.03 7.29
CA LEU A 249 17.23 12.93 6.33
C LEU A 249 18.69 12.47 6.19
N SER A 250 18.90 11.15 6.27
CA SER A 250 20.21 10.51 6.26
C SER A 250 20.78 10.30 4.85
N PHE A 251 19.91 10.05 3.86
CA PHE A 251 20.30 9.75 2.48
C PHE A 251 20.06 10.90 1.50
N PHE A 252 20.01 12.13 2.01
CA PHE A 252 19.60 13.29 1.24
C PHE A 252 20.58 14.47 1.43
N ARG A 253 20.83 15.22 0.35
CA ARG A 253 21.62 16.47 0.38
C ARG A 253 20.77 17.60 -0.19
N ASP A 254 20.80 18.77 0.44
CA ASP A 254 19.97 19.91 0.04
C ASP A 254 20.22 20.36 -1.41
N GLU A 255 21.45 20.19 -1.91
CA GLU A 255 21.85 20.49 -3.29
C GLU A 255 21.10 19.66 -4.34
N ASP A 256 20.53 18.51 -3.95
CA ASP A 256 19.79 17.62 -4.85
C ASP A 256 18.31 18.03 -5.00
N ILE A 257 17.81 19.04 -4.27
CA ILE A 257 16.40 19.46 -4.34
C ILE A 257 16.14 20.33 -5.56
N SER A 258 15.34 19.81 -6.49
CA SER A 258 14.62 20.66 -7.44
C SER A 258 13.36 21.24 -6.82
N TRP A 259 13.31 22.56 -6.65
CA TRP A 259 12.15 23.27 -6.11
C TRP A 259 11.06 23.55 -7.15
N SER A 260 11.34 23.32 -8.43
CA SER A 260 10.35 23.46 -9.50
C SER A 260 9.26 22.38 -9.38
N PRO A 261 8.03 22.62 -9.85
CA PRO A 261 7.01 21.58 -9.97
C PRO A 261 7.53 20.42 -10.82
N GLN A 262 7.37 19.20 -10.32
CA GLN A 262 7.85 17.97 -10.97
C GLN A 262 6.75 17.22 -11.73
N ILE A 263 5.49 17.43 -11.34
CA ILE A 263 4.31 16.76 -11.90
C ILE A 263 3.38 17.80 -12.53
N ALA A 264 3.16 18.92 -11.85
CA ALA A 264 2.27 19.96 -12.35
C ALA A 264 2.95 20.81 -13.42
N HIS A 265 2.21 21.11 -14.50
CA HIS A 265 2.72 21.93 -15.61
C HIS A 265 1.75 23.08 -15.98
N GLY A 266 2.28 24.12 -16.61
CA GLY A 266 1.49 25.24 -17.14
C GLY A 266 0.59 25.92 -16.09
N ARG A 267 -0.72 25.98 -16.35
CA ARG A 267 -1.69 26.59 -15.43
C ARG A 267 -1.85 25.81 -14.12
N ALA A 268 -1.66 24.50 -14.14
CA ALA A 268 -1.74 23.65 -12.95
C ALA A 268 -0.57 23.90 -11.98
N ALA A 269 0.56 24.39 -12.47
CA ALA A 269 1.70 24.77 -11.62
C ALA A 269 1.53 26.12 -10.90
N THR A 270 0.70 27.03 -11.44
CA THR A 270 0.72 28.46 -11.03
C THR A 270 -0.58 28.96 -10.40
N ARG A 271 -1.70 28.25 -10.56
CA ARG A 271 -3.01 28.67 -10.06
C ARG A 271 -3.47 27.82 -8.87
N PHE A 272 -3.96 28.47 -7.83
CA PHE A 272 -4.44 27.82 -6.59
C PHE A 272 -5.85 28.31 -6.22
N PRO A 273 -6.86 28.08 -7.07
CA PRO A 273 -8.19 28.62 -6.86
C PRO A 273 -8.79 28.23 -5.50
N GLN A 274 -8.54 27.00 -5.02
CA GLN A 274 -9.02 26.51 -3.73
C GLN A 274 -8.37 27.20 -2.52
N LEU A 275 -7.15 27.73 -2.67
CA LEU A 275 -6.44 28.41 -1.59
C LEU A 275 -6.66 29.93 -1.62
N ARG A 276 -7.19 30.48 -2.72
CA ARG A 276 -7.44 31.93 -2.86
C ARG A 276 -8.29 32.51 -1.73
N PRO A 277 -9.42 31.88 -1.31
CA PRO A 277 -10.22 32.40 -0.20
C PRO A 277 -9.43 32.41 1.12
N VAL A 278 -8.54 31.45 1.32
CA VAL A 278 -7.72 31.30 2.54
C VAL A 278 -6.59 32.34 2.60
N PHE A 279 -6.09 32.79 1.45
CA PHE A 279 -5.04 33.82 1.39
C PHE A 279 -5.54 35.22 1.82
N GLN A 280 -6.85 35.46 1.82
CA GLN A 280 -7.39 36.77 2.18
C GLN A 280 -7.07 37.08 3.64
N GLY A 281 -6.28 38.14 3.88
CA GLY A 281 -5.87 38.55 5.22
C GLY A 281 -4.74 37.74 5.86
N ARG A 282 -4.03 36.89 5.09
CA ARG A 282 -2.92 36.07 5.60
C ARG A 282 -1.67 36.17 4.72
N PRO A 283 -0.46 36.06 5.30
CA PRO A 283 0.77 35.94 4.51
C PRO A 283 0.68 34.74 3.57
N ARG A 284 1.08 34.96 2.31
CA ARG A 284 1.11 33.89 1.31
C ARG A 284 2.21 32.88 1.68
N PRO A 285 1.95 31.56 1.59
CA PRO A 285 2.99 30.57 1.83
C PRO A 285 4.16 30.70 0.84
N ASP A 286 5.30 30.13 1.22
CA ASP A 286 6.49 30.06 0.37
C ASP A 286 6.12 29.46 -1.01
N PRO A 287 6.52 30.09 -2.13
CA PRO A 287 6.29 29.54 -3.47
C PRO A 287 6.78 28.11 -3.66
N ARG A 288 7.87 27.71 -2.96
CA ARG A 288 8.39 26.34 -2.95
C ARG A 288 7.38 25.35 -2.39
N LEU A 289 6.68 25.71 -1.31
CA LEU A 289 5.61 24.90 -0.74
C LEU A 289 4.44 24.77 -1.72
N LEU A 290 4.07 25.87 -2.39
CA LEU A 290 3.00 25.88 -3.39
C LEU A 290 3.32 25.02 -4.61
N ASN A 291 4.59 24.88 -4.98
CA ASN A 291 5.01 23.94 -6.03
C ASN A 291 4.77 22.49 -5.61
N VAL A 292 5.04 22.14 -4.35
CA VAL A 292 4.73 20.80 -3.80
C VAL A 292 3.23 20.55 -3.79
N TRP A 293 2.43 21.55 -3.36
CA TRP A 293 0.97 21.48 -3.41
C TRP A 293 0.46 21.22 -4.84
N ALA A 294 1.02 21.94 -5.83
CA ALA A 294 0.66 21.77 -7.23
C ALA A 294 0.92 20.33 -7.70
N ASP A 295 2.08 19.78 -7.36
CA ASP A 295 2.46 18.40 -7.72
C ASP A 295 1.52 17.37 -7.10
N LEU A 296 1.21 17.49 -5.81
CA LEU A 296 0.27 16.60 -5.12
C LEU A 296 -1.14 16.70 -5.71
N ARG A 297 -1.57 17.90 -6.08
CA ARG A 297 -2.89 18.12 -6.70
C ARG A 297 -2.98 17.48 -8.08
N GLU A 298 -1.98 17.68 -8.93
CA GLU A 298 -1.98 17.08 -10.26
C GLU A 298 -1.86 15.55 -10.17
N PHE A 299 -1.02 15.04 -9.26
CA PHE A 299 -0.95 13.61 -8.96
C PHE A 299 -2.32 13.05 -8.56
N SER A 300 -3.00 13.69 -7.60
CA SER A 300 -4.32 13.26 -7.11
C SER A 300 -5.34 13.17 -8.24
N LYS A 301 -5.36 14.19 -9.10
CA LYS A 301 -6.24 14.27 -10.28
C LYS A 301 -5.94 13.12 -11.25
N LEU A 302 -4.67 12.92 -11.61
CA LEU A 302 -4.25 11.86 -12.53
C LEU A 302 -4.60 10.45 -12.02
N VAL A 303 -4.45 10.21 -10.72
CA VAL A 303 -4.85 8.94 -10.09
C VAL A 303 -6.36 8.74 -10.14
N ASN A 304 -7.15 9.75 -9.78
CA ASN A 304 -8.61 9.65 -9.85
C ASN A 304 -9.10 9.40 -11.30
N GLU A 305 -8.52 10.11 -12.27
CA GLU A 305 -8.82 9.92 -13.69
C GLU A 305 -8.44 8.52 -14.20
N ALA A 306 -7.28 8.00 -13.82
CA ALA A 306 -6.86 6.64 -14.17
C ALA A 306 -7.80 5.60 -13.56
N THR A 307 -8.11 5.75 -12.27
CA THR A 307 -8.98 4.83 -11.53
C THR A 307 -10.40 4.81 -12.09
N ALA A 308 -10.95 5.98 -12.47
CA ALA A 308 -12.25 6.09 -13.13
C ALA A 308 -12.30 5.34 -14.48
N ARG A 309 -11.15 5.12 -15.14
CA ARG A 309 -11.01 4.33 -16.37
C ARG A 309 -10.64 2.86 -16.10
N GLY A 310 -10.56 2.43 -14.84
CA GLY A 310 -10.07 1.09 -14.48
C GLY A 310 -8.57 0.89 -14.75
N ALA A 311 -7.80 1.97 -14.85
CA ALA A 311 -6.36 1.97 -15.11
C ALA A 311 -5.56 2.40 -13.88
N LYS A 312 -4.26 2.07 -13.87
CA LYS A 312 -3.29 2.52 -12.86
C LYS A 312 -2.36 3.58 -13.46
N VAL A 313 -1.75 4.41 -12.61
CA VAL A 313 -0.75 5.41 -13.04
C VAL A 313 0.62 4.78 -13.30
N THR A 314 1.48 5.48 -14.05
CA THR A 314 2.81 4.95 -14.41
C THR A 314 3.78 4.97 -13.22
N SER A 315 4.81 4.12 -13.27
CA SER A 315 5.83 4.02 -12.22
C SER A 315 6.65 5.30 -12.08
N GLU A 316 6.83 6.07 -13.15
CA GLU A 316 7.57 7.34 -13.15
C GLU A 316 6.84 8.38 -12.32
N LEU A 317 5.51 8.49 -12.49
CA LEU A 317 4.69 9.43 -11.74
C LEU A 317 4.73 9.13 -10.24
N SER A 318 4.61 7.86 -9.86
CA SER A 318 4.72 7.42 -8.47
C SER A 318 6.13 7.58 -7.91
N SER A 319 7.16 7.39 -8.74
CA SER A 319 8.54 7.65 -8.33
C SER A 319 8.74 9.12 -7.96
N CYS A 320 8.24 10.06 -8.78
CA CYS A 320 8.31 11.50 -8.48
C CYS A 320 7.67 11.82 -7.12
N LEU A 321 6.52 11.22 -6.80
CA LEU A 321 5.88 11.37 -5.50
C LEU A 321 6.79 10.87 -4.37
N THR A 322 7.33 9.65 -4.46
CA THR A 322 8.14 9.08 -3.38
C THR A 322 9.49 9.76 -3.21
N THR A 323 10.14 10.18 -4.29
CA THR A 323 11.51 10.72 -4.23
C THR A 323 11.57 12.23 -4.04
N SER A 324 10.54 13.00 -4.44
CA SER A 324 10.60 14.46 -4.41
C SER A 324 9.75 15.09 -3.30
N VAL A 325 8.48 14.68 -3.17
CA VAL A 325 7.50 15.42 -2.35
C VAL A 325 7.86 15.41 -0.86
N PRO A 326 8.08 14.25 -0.20
CA PRO A 326 8.37 14.22 1.24
C PRO A 326 9.64 14.95 1.60
N HIS A 327 10.70 14.81 0.79
CA HIS A 327 11.98 15.48 1.00
C HIS A 327 11.82 17.01 0.97
N ARG A 328 11.13 17.55 -0.04
CA ARG A 328 10.83 18.99 -0.11
C ARG A 328 10.03 19.48 1.10
N LEU A 329 9.01 18.74 1.54
CA LEU A 329 8.19 19.11 2.71
C LEU A 329 8.97 19.07 4.02
N LEU A 330 9.90 18.13 4.17
CA LEU A 330 10.73 18.01 5.36
C LEU A 330 11.79 19.12 5.44
N CYS A 331 12.31 19.59 4.31
CA CYS A 331 13.28 20.70 4.25
C CYS A 331 12.63 22.10 4.35
N LEU A 332 11.32 22.24 4.15
CA LEU A 332 10.59 23.52 4.28
C LEU A 332 10.18 23.81 5.72
N LEU A 333 11.12 23.77 6.66
CA LEU A 333 10.82 24.13 8.04
C LEU A 333 10.46 25.63 8.15
N PRO A 334 9.49 26.01 8.99
CA PRO A 334 9.19 27.41 9.26
C PRO A 334 10.43 28.16 9.76
N GLY A 335 10.55 29.44 9.39
CA GLY A 335 11.61 30.29 9.91
C GLY A 335 11.48 30.51 11.42
N PRO A 336 12.56 30.89 12.13
CA PRO A 336 12.52 31.15 13.57
C PRO A 336 11.54 32.26 13.96
N ASP A 337 11.27 33.20 13.04
CA ASP A 337 10.35 34.32 13.24
C ASP A 337 8.92 34.04 12.75
N GLU A 338 8.66 32.86 12.17
CA GLU A 338 7.35 32.53 11.63
C GLU A 338 6.43 31.97 12.74
N PRO A 339 5.17 32.44 12.85
CA PRO A 339 4.28 31.94 13.88
C PRO A 339 4.06 30.42 13.71
N PRO A 340 4.04 29.65 14.81
CA PRO A 340 3.96 28.19 14.76
C PRO A 340 2.67 27.68 14.10
N ALA A 341 1.60 28.48 14.09
CA ALA A 341 0.33 28.18 13.44
C ALA A 341 0.12 28.96 12.12
N SER A 342 1.18 29.18 11.33
CA SER A 342 1.06 29.82 10.02
C SER A 342 0.30 28.94 9.01
N LEU A 343 -0.21 29.56 7.93
CA LEU A 343 -0.80 28.80 6.82
C LEU A 343 0.23 27.92 6.13
N HIS A 344 1.50 28.36 6.09
CA HIS A 344 2.61 27.55 5.58
C HIS A 344 2.68 26.24 6.35
N GLU A 345 2.76 26.32 7.67
CA GLU A 345 2.97 25.14 8.51
C GLU A 345 1.77 24.21 8.49
N LEU A 346 0.54 24.73 8.52
CA LEU A 346 -0.68 23.93 8.37
C LEU A 346 -0.66 23.12 7.06
N LEU A 347 -0.41 23.79 5.92
CA LEU A 347 -0.37 23.12 4.63
C LEU A 347 0.77 22.10 4.56
N ARG A 348 1.95 22.44 5.08
CA ARG A 348 3.12 21.54 5.07
C ARG A 348 2.87 20.27 5.87
N LEU A 349 2.36 20.39 7.10
CA LEU A 349 2.07 19.24 7.96
C LEU A 349 0.94 18.38 7.41
N CYS A 350 -0.13 18.99 6.89
CA CYS A 350 -1.23 18.24 6.26
C CYS A 350 -0.78 17.54 4.98
N MET A 351 0.11 18.15 4.18
CA MET A 351 0.71 17.48 3.02
C MET A 351 1.63 16.34 3.43
N LEU A 352 2.34 16.43 4.56
CA LEU A 352 3.11 15.30 5.11
C LEU A 352 2.20 14.16 5.58
N ALA A 353 1.10 14.46 6.29
CA ALA A 353 0.11 13.45 6.67
C ALA A 353 -0.52 12.78 5.44
N TYR A 354 -0.90 13.57 4.44
CA TYR A 354 -1.39 13.09 3.15
C TYR A 354 -0.36 12.20 2.45
N ALA A 355 0.90 12.64 2.36
CA ALA A 355 1.98 11.86 1.75
C ALA A 355 2.27 10.57 2.53
N LYS A 356 2.23 10.58 3.87
CA LYS A 356 2.34 9.36 4.69
C LYS A 356 1.31 8.33 4.25
N MET A 357 0.05 8.73 4.08
CA MET A 357 -1.00 7.78 3.68
C MET A 357 -0.74 7.14 2.31
N LEU A 358 -0.09 7.87 1.39
CA LEU A 358 0.29 7.34 0.08
C LEU A 358 1.54 6.44 0.15
N LEU A 359 2.49 6.75 1.02
CA LEU A 359 3.77 6.03 1.11
C LEU A 359 3.71 4.82 2.02
N VAL A 360 3.07 4.94 3.18
CA VAL A 360 3.01 3.94 4.24
C VAL A 360 1.60 3.90 4.85
N LYS A 361 0.81 2.91 4.43
CA LYS A 361 -0.59 2.70 4.81
C LYS A 361 -0.74 1.86 6.08
N LEU A 362 -0.01 2.21 7.12
CA LEU A 362 -0.04 1.42 8.35
C LEU A 362 -0.86 2.10 9.44
N GLY A 363 -1.93 1.42 9.86
CA GLY A 363 -2.67 1.75 11.07
C GLY A 363 -1.74 1.72 12.30
N GLY A 364 -1.99 2.57 13.27
CA GLY A 364 -1.21 2.66 14.52
C GLY A 364 0.09 3.43 14.41
N LEU A 365 0.75 3.42 13.24
CA LEU A 365 2.03 4.08 13.03
C LEU A 365 1.93 5.61 13.16
N GLY A 366 0.81 6.20 12.74
CA GLY A 366 0.61 7.65 12.71
C GLY A 366 0.84 8.32 14.06
N ARG A 367 0.26 7.81 15.15
CA ARG A 367 0.47 8.34 16.51
C ARG A 367 1.89 8.11 17.04
N LYS A 368 2.58 7.07 16.56
CA LYS A 368 3.98 6.81 16.91
C LYS A 368 4.93 7.80 16.25
N MET A 369 4.51 8.47 15.19
CA MET A 369 5.22 9.61 14.60
C MET A 369 5.04 10.88 15.46
N THR A 370 5.60 10.87 16.67
CA THR A 370 5.35 11.87 17.72
C THR A 370 5.64 13.30 17.29
N ALA A 371 6.69 13.52 16.48
CA ALA A 371 7.03 14.86 15.99
C ALA A 371 5.95 15.41 15.05
N LEU A 372 5.54 14.65 14.03
CA LEU A 372 4.46 15.05 13.11
C LEU A 372 3.11 15.15 13.83
N ALA A 373 2.76 14.14 14.63
CA ALA A 373 1.49 14.10 15.35
C ALA A 373 1.33 15.27 16.33
N GLY A 374 2.35 15.55 17.15
CA GLY A 374 2.30 16.66 18.11
C GLY A 374 2.22 18.03 17.43
N ARG A 375 2.94 18.22 16.31
CA ARG A 375 2.87 19.48 15.55
C ARG A 375 1.52 19.66 14.86
N LEU A 376 0.93 18.60 14.30
CA LEU A 376 -0.40 18.64 13.71
C LEU A 376 -1.45 19.00 14.75
N GLU A 377 -1.42 18.35 15.91
CA GLU A 377 -2.33 18.63 17.02
C GLU A 377 -2.24 20.10 17.46
N THR A 378 -1.02 20.60 17.65
CA THR A 378 -0.76 21.99 18.02
C THR A 378 -1.32 22.97 16.98
N VAL A 379 -1.01 22.75 15.70
CA VAL A 379 -1.41 23.67 14.62
C VAL A 379 -2.91 23.66 14.38
N LEU A 380 -3.54 22.48 14.33
CA LEU A 380 -4.99 22.36 14.15
C LEU A 380 -5.76 22.99 15.29
N SER A 381 -5.33 22.75 16.54
CA SER A 381 -5.96 23.36 17.72
C SER A 381 -5.81 24.89 17.72
N ALA A 382 -4.63 25.40 17.36
CA ALA A 382 -4.41 26.85 17.26
C ALA A 382 -5.29 27.51 16.19
N TRP A 383 -5.44 26.87 15.02
CA TRP A 383 -6.33 27.35 13.96
C TRP A 383 -7.80 27.32 14.38
N HIS A 384 -8.20 26.26 15.08
CA HIS A 384 -9.56 26.14 15.61
C HIS A 384 -9.89 27.26 16.60
N SER A 385 -9.05 27.44 17.62
CA SER A 385 -9.24 28.49 18.63
C SER A 385 -9.17 29.88 18.02
N GLY A 386 -8.25 30.10 17.06
CA GLY A 386 -8.13 31.37 16.34
C GLY A 386 -9.39 31.72 15.55
N LEU A 387 -10.01 30.73 14.90
CA LEU A 387 -11.26 30.93 14.15
C LEU A 387 -12.44 31.25 15.07
N GLN A 388 -12.52 30.59 16.23
CA GLN A 388 -13.54 30.90 17.24
C GLN A 388 -13.38 32.34 17.76
N ALA A 389 -12.15 32.79 18.01
CA ALA A 389 -11.88 34.13 18.51
C ALA A 389 -12.17 35.25 17.47
N SER A 390 -11.83 35.02 16.19
CA SER A 390 -12.05 36.02 15.14
C SER A 390 -13.49 36.09 14.61
N GLY A 391 -14.31 35.09 14.96
CA GLY A 391 -15.63 34.88 14.36
C GLY A 391 -15.57 34.20 12.99
N VAL A 392 -16.71 33.62 12.59
CA VAL A 392 -16.81 32.71 11.44
C VAL A 392 -17.34 33.40 10.17
N LYS A 393 -17.89 34.62 10.27
CA LYS A 393 -18.49 35.32 9.13
C LYS A 393 -17.47 35.56 8.02
N GLY A 394 -17.76 35.07 6.81
CA GLY A 394 -16.89 35.21 5.64
C GLY A 394 -15.65 34.31 5.64
N GLN A 395 -15.58 33.33 6.54
CA GLN A 395 -14.43 32.41 6.68
C GLN A 395 -14.69 31.02 6.08
N ASP A 396 -15.67 30.87 5.18
CA ASP A 396 -16.04 29.58 4.56
C ASP A 396 -14.83 28.86 3.95
N GLY A 397 -13.93 29.58 3.29
CA GLY A 397 -12.70 29.00 2.73
C GLY A 397 -11.77 28.40 3.78
N VAL A 398 -11.67 29.05 4.95
CA VAL A 398 -10.87 28.57 6.08
C VAL A 398 -11.55 27.38 6.75
N LEU A 399 -12.87 27.42 6.95
CA LEU A 399 -13.65 26.30 7.47
C LEU A 399 -13.49 25.05 6.60
N LYS A 400 -13.62 25.19 5.28
CA LYS A 400 -13.43 24.08 4.33
C LYS A 400 -12.00 23.52 4.38
N LEU A 401 -11.00 24.38 4.45
CA LEU A 401 -9.60 23.95 4.59
C LEU A 401 -9.38 23.20 5.91
N LEU A 402 -9.92 23.73 7.02
CA LEU A 402 -9.76 23.13 8.34
C LEU A 402 -10.48 21.77 8.42
N LEU A 403 -11.67 21.65 7.80
CA LEU A 403 -12.35 20.37 7.64
C LEU A 403 -11.49 19.36 6.89
N TRP A 404 -10.92 19.74 5.73
CA TRP A 404 -10.02 18.88 4.97
C TRP A 404 -8.78 18.48 5.78
N ALA A 405 -8.14 19.45 6.44
CA ALA A 405 -6.95 19.25 7.24
C ALA A 405 -7.21 18.28 8.40
N SER A 406 -8.33 18.45 9.11
CA SER A 406 -8.75 17.59 10.20
C SER A 406 -9.07 16.17 9.71
N VAL A 407 -9.78 16.01 8.59
CA VAL A 407 -10.06 14.68 8.03
C VAL A 407 -8.76 13.98 7.63
N VAL A 408 -7.86 14.66 6.92
CA VAL A 408 -6.56 14.08 6.53
C VAL A 408 -5.73 13.69 7.74
N ALA A 409 -5.70 14.53 8.78
CA ALA A 409 -5.01 14.23 10.02
C ALA A 409 -5.63 13.00 10.72
N SER A 410 -6.95 12.95 10.87
CA SER A 410 -7.66 11.82 11.48
C SER A 410 -7.36 10.51 10.76
N VAL A 411 -7.51 10.48 9.43
CA VAL A 411 -7.39 9.22 8.65
C VAL A 411 -5.96 8.80 8.33
N SER A 412 -4.96 9.65 8.59
CA SER A 412 -3.56 9.35 8.27
C SER A 412 -2.66 9.28 9.50
N ILE A 413 -3.00 9.99 10.58
CA ILE A 413 -2.14 10.14 11.76
C ILE A 413 -2.85 9.66 13.03
N PHE A 414 -4.12 10.01 13.21
CA PHE A 414 -4.89 9.72 14.43
C PHE A 414 -5.91 8.57 14.25
N GLU A 415 -5.63 7.63 13.33
CA GLU A 415 -6.55 6.58 12.86
C GLU A 415 -7.18 5.72 13.97
N ASP A 416 -6.42 5.43 15.04
CA ASP A 416 -6.82 4.48 16.09
C ASP A 416 -7.15 5.15 17.43
N ALA A 417 -7.26 6.48 17.45
CA ALA A 417 -7.46 7.23 18.68
C ALA A 417 -8.82 7.93 18.66
N LYS A 418 -9.61 7.75 19.72
CA LYS A 418 -10.71 8.66 20.03
C LYS A 418 -10.11 9.99 20.48
N THR A 419 -9.82 10.86 19.53
CA THR A 419 -9.31 12.21 19.78
C THR A 419 -10.49 13.16 19.91
N GLU A 420 -10.98 13.36 21.13
CA GLU A 420 -12.12 14.24 21.43
C GLU A 420 -11.92 15.64 20.84
N TRP A 421 -10.73 16.24 21.03
CA TRP A 421 -10.39 17.56 20.46
C TRP A 421 -10.53 17.62 18.93
N LEU A 422 -10.18 16.55 18.21
CA LEU A 422 -10.25 16.53 16.75
C LEU A 422 -11.68 16.24 16.28
N ALA A 423 -12.42 15.43 17.02
CA ALA A 423 -13.85 15.20 16.79
C ALA A 423 -14.65 16.50 16.97
N GLU A 424 -14.32 17.31 17.98
CA GLU A 424 -14.89 18.64 18.18
C GLU A 424 -14.63 19.57 16.99
N ILE A 425 -13.39 19.63 16.49
CA ILE A 425 -13.04 20.43 15.30
C ILE A 425 -13.86 19.97 14.09
N LEU A 426 -13.95 18.66 13.85
CA LEU A 426 -14.69 18.09 12.72
C LEU A 426 -16.20 18.42 12.84
N GLN A 427 -16.78 18.17 14.00
CA GLN A 427 -18.20 18.41 14.26
C GLN A 427 -18.55 19.88 14.05
N GLN A 428 -17.77 20.80 14.62
CA GLN A 428 -18.04 22.23 14.49
C GLN A 428 -17.94 22.69 13.03
N ASN A 429 -16.92 22.25 12.28
CA ASN A 429 -16.79 22.60 10.86
C ASN A 429 -17.95 22.03 10.02
N LEU A 430 -18.38 20.79 10.29
CA LEU A 430 -19.53 20.19 9.60
C LEU A 430 -20.82 20.97 9.86
N CYS A 431 -21.08 21.35 11.11
CA CYS A 431 -22.23 22.16 11.50
C CYS A 431 -22.21 23.54 10.85
N LEU A 432 -21.09 24.27 10.96
CA LEU A 432 -20.95 25.63 10.42
C LEU A 432 -21.05 25.69 8.89
N LEU A 433 -20.67 24.61 8.20
CA LEU A 433 -20.79 24.47 6.75
C LEU A 433 -22.13 23.84 6.31
N GLY A 434 -23.01 23.43 7.24
CA GLY A 434 -24.29 22.79 6.94
C GLY A 434 -24.17 21.43 6.24
N LEU A 435 -23.10 20.67 6.53
CA LEU A 435 -22.77 19.42 5.84
C LEU A 435 -23.35 18.20 6.58
N GLN A 436 -24.54 17.77 6.19
CA GLN A 436 -25.29 16.69 6.84
C GLN A 436 -25.12 15.31 6.19
N THR A 437 -24.53 15.25 4.99
CA THR A 437 -24.43 14.01 4.20
C THR A 437 -23.01 13.81 3.71
N TRP A 438 -22.57 12.55 3.61
CA TRP A 438 -21.24 12.21 3.11
C TRP A 438 -20.97 12.82 1.73
N ASP A 439 -21.92 12.78 0.79
CA ASP A 439 -21.71 13.32 -0.56
C ASP A 439 -21.37 14.82 -0.58
N LYS A 440 -22.07 15.62 0.24
CA LYS A 440 -21.80 17.06 0.40
C LYS A 440 -20.43 17.28 1.05
N THR A 441 -20.12 16.55 2.11
CA THR A 441 -18.83 16.62 2.80
C THR A 441 -17.69 16.25 1.84
N ARG A 442 -17.85 15.15 1.12
CA ARG A 442 -16.91 14.67 0.10
C ARG A 442 -16.69 15.70 -1.00
N ALA A 443 -17.74 16.36 -1.48
CA ALA A 443 -17.62 17.43 -2.47
C ALA A 443 -16.71 18.57 -1.99
N VAL A 444 -16.83 18.97 -0.72
CA VAL A 444 -15.96 19.98 -0.09
C VAL A 444 -14.53 19.47 0.05
N LEU A 445 -14.33 18.23 0.52
CA LEU A 445 -13.00 17.65 0.69
C LEU A 445 -12.23 17.55 -0.64
N LYS A 446 -12.95 17.28 -1.74
CA LYS A 446 -12.40 17.21 -3.10
C LYS A 446 -12.03 18.56 -3.70
N GLU A 447 -12.36 19.69 -3.07
CA GLU A 447 -11.81 21.01 -3.46
C GLU A 447 -10.29 21.10 -3.20
N PHE A 448 -9.77 20.28 -2.29
CA PHE A 448 -8.36 20.21 -1.89
C PHE A 448 -7.69 18.92 -2.41
N LEU A 449 -6.68 18.40 -1.70
CA LEU A 449 -5.98 17.17 -2.10
C LEU A 449 -6.82 15.96 -1.69
N TRP A 450 -7.26 15.18 -2.68
CA TRP A 450 -8.10 14.00 -2.43
C TRP A 450 -7.92 12.94 -3.52
N ILE A 451 -7.67 11.70 -3.10
CA ILE A 451 -7.70 10.53 -3.99
C ILE A 451 -8.85 9.64 -3.54
N ASP A 452 -9.81 9.43 -4.43
CA ASP A 452 -11.08 8.77 -4.14
C ASP A 452 -10.85 7.37 -3.55
N VAL A 453 -10.05 6.54 -4.24
CA VAL A 453 -9.77 5.16 -3.83
C VAL A 453 -8.97 5.04 -2.52
N VAL A 454 -8.28 6.10 -2.10
CA VAL A 454 -7.46 6.10 -0.87
C VAL A 454 -8.25 6.64 0.32
N PHE A 455 -8.98 7.74 0.13
CA PHE A 455 -9.55 8.50 1.23
C PHE A 455 -11.07 8.37 1.38
N ASP A 456 -11.83 7.92 0.37
CA ASP A 456 -13.29 7.83 0.47
C ASP A 456 -13.72 6.89 1.60
N GLY A 457 -13.21 5.65 1.61
CA GLY A 457 -13.57 4.66 2.63
C GLY A 457 -13.22 5.09 4.06
N PRO A 458 -11.97 5.48 4.35
CA PRO A 458 -11.61 6.01 5.67
C PRO A 458 -12.37 7.28 6.06
N GLY A 459 -12.54 8.21 5.13
CA GLY A 459 -13.22 9.49 5.36
C GLY A 459 -14.72 9.33 5.66
N GLU A 460 -15.41 8.46 4.94
CA GLU A 460 -16.83 8.17 5.18
C GLU A 460 -17.04 7.53 6.55
N ARG A 461 -16.18 6.57 6.94
CA ARG A 461 -16.24 5.94 8.26
C ARG A 461 -16.08 6.97 9.38
N LEU A 462 -15.10 7.87 9.25
CA LEU A 462 -14.88 8.97 10.18
C LEU A 462 -16.08 9.91 10.25
N PHE A 463 -16.63 10.31 9.11
CA PHE A 463 -17.82 11.17 9.04
C PHE A 463 -19.01 10.54 9.78
N LEU A 464 -19.28 9.26 9.55
CA LEU A 464 -20.36 8.53 10.22
C LEU A 464 -20.11 8.38 11.73
N GLU A 465 -18.86 8.20 12.16
CA GLU A 465 -18.49 8.16 13.58
C GLU A 465 -18.76 9.49 14.27
N VAL A 466 -18.33 10.61 13.68
CA VAL A 466 -18.57 11.95 14.21
C VAL A 466 -20.08 12.24 14.30
N LEU A 467 -20.88 11.85 13.29
CA LEU A 467 -22.33 12.02 13.36
C LEU A 467 -22.96 11.18 14.49
N ARG A 468 -22.50 9.94 14.70
CA ARG A 468 -23.01 9.10 15.80
C ARG A 468 -22.70 9.67 17.18
N SER A 469 -21.52 10.25 17.37
CA SER A 469 -21.19 10.91 18.64
C SER A 469 -22.09 12.12 18.90
N THR A 470 -22.48 12.86 17.84
CA THR A 470 -23.43 13.97 18.00
C THR A 470 -24.84 13.50 18.40
N GLY A 471 -25.34 12.41 17.82
CA GLY A 471 -26.65 11.84 18.15
C GLY A 471 -26.77 11.32 19.58
N SER A 472 -25.66 10.88 20.19
CA SER A 472 -25.63 10.47 21.61
C SER A 472 -25.59 11.66 22.58
N VAL A 473 -25.08 12.82 22.15
CA VAL A 473 -25.02 14.04 22.96
C VAL A 473 -26.32 14.83 22.86
N LEU A 474 -26.99 14.81 21.70
CA LEU A 474 -28.28 15.46 21.45
C LEU A 474 -29.49 14.81 22.19
N GLY A 475 -29.26 13.76 22.97
CA GLY A 475 -30.24 13.24 23.93
C GLY A 475 -30.37 14.06 25.23
N LYS A 476 -29.48 15.04 25.45
CA LYS A 476 -29.53 15.96 26.59
C LYS A 476 -29.07 17.36 26.13
N ASP A 477 -30.06 18.21 25.91
CA ASP A 477 -29.98 19.65 25.72
C ASP A 477 -29.58 20.20 24.33
N LEU A 478 -30.50 21.03 23.82
CA LEU A 478 -30.44 21.94 22.66
C LEU A 478 -30.70 21.33 21.27
N VAL A 479 -31.96 20.95 21.08
CA VAL A 479 -32.66 21.20 19.81
C VAL A 479 -32.85 22.72 19.67
N TYR A 480 -32.60 23.25 18.47
CA TYR A 480 -32.67 24.67 18.05
C TYR A 480 -31.40 25.51 18.26
N GLN A 481 -30.39 25.27 17.40
CA GLN A 481 -29.86 26.27 16.44
C GLN A 481 -28.59 25.72 15.77
N CYS A 482 -28.77 25.11 14.59
CA CYS A 482 -27.79 24.98 13.52
C CYS A 482 -28.55 25.06 12.19
#